data_AF-X1LF42-F1
#
_entry.id   AF-X1LF42-F1
#
_cell.length_a   1.000
_cell.length_b   1.000
_cell.length_c   1.000
_cell.angle_alpha   90.00
_cell.angle_beta   90.00
_cell.angle_gamma   90.00
#
_symmetry.space_group_name_H-M   'P 1'
#
loop_
_entity.id
_entity.type
_entity.pdbx_description
1 polymer ?
#
loop_
_entity_poly.entity_id
_entity_poly.type
_entity_poly.pdbx_seq_one_letter_code
_entity_poly.pdbx_strand_id
1 'polypeptide(L)'
;MYELGLVAPYWVIVLIWLAKVILLVLISTLLAWLGIRVLDALTPHIHQRQHIGESPVATGLFIAGFFILVGLVVHGAITALTAVTDPILGYIFDFRTWG
;
A
#
# COMPACT_ATOMS: atom_id res chain seq x y z
N MET A 1 -12.84 -17.54 -29.20
CA MET A 1 -12.36 -17.98 -27.87
C MET A 1 -11.09 -17.18 -27.59
N TYR A 2 -10.97 -16.66 -26.36
CA TYR A 2 -10.00 -15.63 -25.94
C TYR A 2 -8.55 -15.92 -26.33
N GLU A 3 -8.06 -15.29 -27.38
CA GLU A 3 -6.63 -15.04 -27.56
C GLU A 3 -6.29 -13.70 -26.89
N LEU A 4 -6.27 -13.69 -25.55
CA LEU A 4 -5.58 -12.64 -24.80
C LEU A 4 -4.08 -12.89 -24.98
N GLY A 5 -3.56 -12.49 -26.15
CA GLY A 5 -2.12 -12.45 -26.42
C GLY A 5 -1.47 -11.50 -25.42
N LEU A 6 -0.94 -12.06 -24.34
CA LEU A 6 -0.19 -11.33 -23.33
C LEU A 6 1.05 -10.75 -24.03
N VAL A 7 1.10 -9.43 -24.23
CA VAL A 7 2.21 -8.72 -24.89
C VAL A 7 3.55 -8.99 -24.18
N ALA A 8 3.50 -9.41 -22.90
CA ALA A 8 4.64 -9.83 -22.10
C ALA A 8 4.44 -11.25 -21.53
N PRO A 9 5.53 -12.00 -21.26
CA PRO A 9 5.45 -13.30 -20.60
C PRO A 9 4.81 -13.21 -19.20
N TYR A 10 4.01 -14.22 -18.82
CA TYR A 10 3.32 -14.28 -17.51
C TYR A 10 4.24 -14.00 -16.31
N TRP A 11 5.46 -14.56 -16.32
CA TRP A 11 6.42 -14.38 -15.23
C TRP A 11 6.88 -12.93 -15.07
N VAL A 12 6.97 -12.18 -16.17
CA VAL A 12 7.32 -10.74 -16.14
C VAL A 12 6.22 -9.95 -15.46
N ILE A 13 4.96 -10.28 -15.73
CA ILE A 13 3.82 -9.64 -15.08
C ILE A 13 3.82 -9.93 -13.58
N VAL A 14 4.04 -11.19 -13.18
CA VAL A 14 4.15 -11.58 -11.77
C VAL A 14 5.27 -10.82 -11.08
N LEU A 15 6.44 -10.67 -11.72
CA LEU A 15 7.57 -9.92 -11.16
C LEU A 15 7.25 -8.43 -10.98
N ILE A 16 6.61 -7.80 -11.97
CA ILE A 16 6.19 -6.38 -11.87
C ILE A 16 5.18 -6.20 -10.74
N TRP A 17 4.21 -7.12 -10.63
CA TRP A 17 3.22 -7.12 -9.55
C TRP A 17 3.87 -7.27 -8.18
N LEU A 18 4.79 -8.21 -8.04
CA LEU A 18 5.52 -8.47 -6.80
C LEU A 18 6.37 -7.24 -6.42
N ALA A 19 7.11 -6.67 -7.37
CA ALA A 19 7.91 -5.47 -7.16
C ALA A 19 7.04 -4.29 -6.69
N LYS A 20 5.87 -4.10 -7.30
CA LYS A 20 4.91 -3.07 -6.89
C LYS A 20 4.43 -3.26 -5.45
N VAL A 21 4.04 -4.48 -5.07
CA VAL A 21 3.56 -4.78 -3.71
C VAL A 21 4.68 -4.55 -2.69
N ILE A 22 5.90 -5.01 -2.98
CA ILE A 22 7.06 -4.78 -2.12
C ILE A 22 7.31 -3.28 -1.95
N LEU A 23 7.32 -2.51 -3.04
CA LEU A 23 7.51 -1.06 -2.99
C LEU A 23 6.45 -0.37 -2.12
N LEU A 24 5.18 -0.73 -2.30
CA LEU A 24 4.08 -0.16 -1.52
C LEU A 24 4.16 -0.50 -0.03
N VAL A 25 4.54 -1.73 0.31
CA VAL A 25 4.77 -2.13 1.71
C VAL A 25 5.93 -1.37 2.33
N LEU A 26 7.01 -1.14 1.59
CA LEU A 26 8.14 -0.33 2.07
C LEU A 26 7.73 1.12 2.32
N ILE A 27 7.00 1.74 1.38
CA ILE A 27 6.48 3.10 1.54
C ILE A 27 5.50 3.17 2.72
N SER A 28 4.60 2.19 2.85
CA SER A 28 3.66 2.11 3.99
C SER A 28 4.38 2.01 5.32
N THR A 29 5.43 1.19 5.40
CA THR A 29 6.25 1.05 6.61
C THR A 29 6.96 2.37 6.95
N LEU A 30 7.50 3.06 5.94
CA LEU A 30 8.11 4.38 6.11
C LEU A 30 7.10 5.43 6.58
N LEU A 31 5.88 5.40 6.05
CA LEU A 31 4.78 6.26 6.48
C LEU A 31 4.35 5.96 7.93
N ALA A 32 4.29 4.70 8.33
CA ALA A 32 3.98 4.33 9.71
C ALA A 32 5.04 4.88 10.67
N TRP A 33 6.32 4.76 10.30
CA TRP A 33 7.44 5.32 11.05
C TRP A 33 7.40 6.86 11.10
N LEU A 34 7.07 7.52 9.99
CA LEU A 34 6.86 8.97 9.97
C LEU A 34 5.68 9.40 10.83
N GLY A 35 4.57 8.66 10.79
CA GLY A 35 3.39 8.94 11.62
C GLY A 35 3.73 8.94 13.10
N ILE A 36 4.54 7.98 13.53
CA ILE A 36 5.13 7.96 14.87
C ILE A 36 5.96 9.21 15.16
N ARG A 37 6.89 9.57 14.26
CA ARG A 37 7.75 10.75 14.44
C ARG A 37 6.94 12.03 14.55
N VAL A 38 5.87 12.14 13.77
CA VAL A 38 4.92 13.27 13.80
C VAL A 38 4.16 13.28 15.13
N LEU A 39 3.69 12.14 15.61
CA LEU A 39 3.05 12.05 16.93
C LEU A 39 4.00 12.49 18.05
N ASP A 40 5.26 12.06 18.01
CA ASP A 40 6.26 12.48 19.00
C ASP A 40 6.51 14.00 18.94
N ALA A 41 6.56 14.58 17.74
CA ALA A 41 6.75 16.02 17.53
C ALA A 41 5.54 16.86 17.99
N LEU A 42 4.32 16.35 17.79
CA LEU A 42 3.08 17.02 18.21
C LEU A 42 2.82 16.90 19.72
N THR A 43 3.39 15.87 20.37
CA THR A 43 3.12 15.55 21.77
C THR A 43 4.41 15.47 22.61
N PRO A 44 5.25 16.52 22.63
CA PRO A 44 6.60 16.47 23.22
C PRO A 44 6.61 16.24 24.75
N HIS A 45 5.49 16.49 25.44
CA HIS A 45 5.39 16.30 26.89
C HIS A 45 4.73 14.98 27.29
N ILE A 46 4.24 14.20 26.34
CA ILE A 46 3.50 12.96 26.61
C ILE A 46 4.34 11.75 26.21
N HIS A 47 4.90 11.09 27.22
CA HIS A 47 5.85 9.97 27.04
C HIS A 47 5.19 8.59 26.92
N GLN A 48 3.88 8.52 26.60
CA GLN A 48 3.11 7.26 26.57
C GLN A 48 3.72 6.20 25.64
N ARG A 49 4.46 6.61 24.62
CA ARG A 49 5.19 5.70 23.74
C ARG A 49 6.22 4.84 24.49
N GLN A 50 6.82 5.36 25.55
CA GLN A 50 7.79 4.66 26.40
C GLN A 50 7.12 3.59 27.28
N HIS A 51 5.82 3.75 27.56
CA HIS A 51 5.04 2.87 28.43
C HIS A 51 4.23 1.80 27.66
N ILE A 52 4.27 1.77 26.32
CA ILE A 52 3.52 0.78 25.51
C ILE A 52 3.85 -0.66 25.93
N GLY A 53 5.11 -0.93 26.30
CA GLY A 53 5.60 -2.24 26.72
C GLY A 53 5.15 -2.68 28.12
N GLU A 54 4.58 -1.78 28.93
CA GLU A 54 4.17 -2.10 30.31
C GLU A 54 2.81 -2.78 30.38
N SER A 55 1.97 -2.59 29.35
CA SER A 55 0.67 -3.23 29.23
C SER A 55 0.63 -4.13 27.98
N PRO A 56 0.34 -5.44 28.13
CA PRO A 56 0.22 -6.34 26.99
C PRO A 56 -0.91 -5.91 26.05
N VAL A 57 -1.96 -5.28 26.59
CA VAL A 57 -3.07 -4.74 25.79
C VAL A 57 -2.60 -3.57 24.93
N ALA A 58 -1.82 -2.64 25.49
CA ALA A 58 -1.29 -1.49 24.75
C ALA A 58 -0.32 -1.93 23.64
N THR A 59 0.58 -2.86 23.95
CA THR A 59 1.47 -3.48 22.95
C THR A 59 0.68 -4.16 21.85
N GLY A 60 -0.36 -4.94 22.20
CA GLY A 60 -1.22 -5.61 21.25
C GLY A 60 -1.93 -4.63 20.31
N LEU A 61 -2.53 -3.57 20.85
CA LEU A 61 -3.18 -2.51 20.07
C LEU A 61 -2.21 -1.78 19.14
N PHE A 62 -1.00 -1.48 19.62
CA PHE A 62 0.03 -0.83 18.82
C PHE A 62 0.43 -1.71 17.63
N ILE A 63 0.76 -2.98 17.86
CA ILE A 63 1.15 -3.92 16.80
C ILE A 63 -0.02 -4.22 15.85
N ALA A 64 -1.25 -4.36 16.36
CA ALA A 64 -2.44 -4.56 15.55
C ALA A 64 -2.66 -3.42 14.55
N GLY A 65 -2.40 -2.17 14.96
CA GLY A 65 -2.45 -1.01 14.07
C GLY A 65 -1.51 -1.15 12.85
N PHE A 66 -0.29 -1.66 13.04
CA PHE A 66 0.63 -1.94 11.93
C PHE A 66 0.11 -3.03 11.01
N PHE A 67 -0.42 -4.13 11.56
CA PHE A 67 -0.97 -5.19 10.74
C PHE A 67 -2.18 -4.73 9.92
N ILE A 68 -3.06 -3.91 10.51
CA ILE A 68 -4.19 -3.31 9.80
C ILE A 68 -3.70 -2.40 8.68
N LEU A 69 -2.74 -1.51 8.97
CA LEU A 69 -2.16 -0.61 7.96
C LEU A 69 -1.55 -1.39 6.79
N VAL A 70 -0.65 -2.35 7.08
CA VAL A 70 0.01 -3.16 6.05
C VAL A 70 -1.02 -3.99 5.27
N GLY A 71 -1.99 -4.59 5.97
CA GLY A 71 -3.08 -5.35 5.35
C GLY A 71 -3.91 -4.50 4.39
N LEU A 72 -4.28 -3.27 4.78
CA LEU A 72 -5.01 -2.33 3.93
C LEU A 72 -4.19 -1.89 2.72
N VAL A 73 -2.88 -1.64 2.88
CA VAL A 73 -1.99 -1.30 1.76
C VAL A 73 -1.89 -2.45 0.77
N VAL A 74 -1.69 -3.68 1.25
CA VAL A 74 -1.63 -4.87 0.39
C VAL A 74 -2.97 -5.09 -0.31
N HIS A 75 -4.09 -4.99 0.41
CA HIS A 75 -5.43 -5.10 -0.15
C HIS A 75 -5.66 -4.04 -1.25
N GLY A 76 -5.35 -2.78 -0.99
CA GLY A 76 -5.46 -1.70 -1.97
C GLY A 76 -4.53 -1.91 -3.16
N ALA A 77 -3.29 -2.36 -2.94
CA ALA A 77 -2.33 -2.67 -3.99
C ALA A 77 -2.84 -3.75 -4.95
N ILE A 78 -3.58 -4.72 -4.42
CA ILE A 78 -4.15 -5.82 -5.21
C ILE A 78 -5.42 -5.36 -5.95
N THR A 79 -6.34 -4.69 -5.26
CA THR A 79 -7.63 -4.26 -5.81
C THR A 79 -7.51 -3.10 -6.82
N ALA A 80 -6.58 -2.17 -6.63
CA ALA A 80 -6.46 -1.00 -7.51
C ALA A 80 -6.03 -1.34 -8.95
N LEU A 81 -5.24 -2.40 -9.12
CA LEU A 81 -4.75 -2.78 -10.45
C LEU A 81 -5.84 -3.48 -11.29
N THR A 82 -6.85 -4.07 -10.67
CA THR A 82 -8.03 -4.56 -11.40
C THR A 82 -9.00 -3.45 -11.82
N ALA A 83 -8.98 -2.28 -11.16
CA ALA A 83 -9.97 -1.22 -11.39
C ALA A 83 -9.48 -0.08 -12.29
N VAL A 84 -8.16 0.17 -12.37
CA VAL A 84 -7.63 1.46 -12.85
C VAL A 84 -6.88 1.37 -14.19
N THR A 85 -6.25 0.23 -14.53
CA THR A 85 -5.34 0.19 -15.70
C THR A 85 -6.01 0.00 -17.05
N ASP A 86 -7.09 -0.78 -17.14
CA ASP A 86 -7.82 -0.98 -18.40
C ASP A 86 -8.49 0.33 -18.90
N PRO A 87 -9.22 1.08 -18.04
CA PRO A 87 -9.95 2.27 -18.50
C PRO A 87 -9.05 3.47 -18.83
N ILE A 88 -7.97 3.69 -18.06
CA ILE A 88 -7.17 4.93 -18.16
C ILE A 88 -6.25 4.93 -19.38
N LEU A 89 -5.61 3.80 -19.70
CA LEU A 89 -4.78 3.71 -20.92
C LEU A 89 -5.64 3.80 -22.18
N GLY A 90 -6.84 3.21 -22.16
CA GLY A 90 -7.82 3.37 -23.22
C GLY A 90 -8.20 4.85 -23.42
N TYR A 91 -8.50 5.57 -22.34
CA TYR A 91 -8.92 6.97 -22.43
C TYR A 91 -7.81 7.95 -22.86
N ILE A 92 -6.56 7.71 -22.44
CA ILE A 92 -5.42 8.59 -22.81
C ILE A 92 -5.00 8.40 -24.28
N PHE A 93 -5.13 7.19 -24.84
CA PHE A 93 -4.71 6.90 -26.21
C PHE A 93 -5.87 6.78 -27.21
N ASP A 94 -7.13 6.82 -26.75
CA ASP A 94 -8.29 6.90 -27.63
C ASP A 94 -8.59 8.37 -27.99
N PHE A 95 -7.84 8.88 -28.96
CA PHE A 95 -8.01 10.23 -29.53
C PHE A 95 -9.41 10.49 -30.11
N ARG A 96 -10.23 9.45 -30.34
CA ARG A 96 -11.62 9.58 -30.80
C ARG A 96 -12.57 10.05 -29.69
N THR A 97 -12.16 9.96 -28.43
CA THR A 97 -12.94 10.50 -27.29
C THR A 97 -12.63 11.97 -27.01
N TRP A 98 -11.60 12.53 -27.66
CA TRP A 98 -11.11 13.89 -27.42
C TRP A 98 -11.76 14.93 -28.35
N GLY A 99 -12.64 14.51 -29.28
CA GLY A 99 -13.38 15.37 -30.20
C GLY A 99 -14.53 14.63 -30.87
#